data_AF-A0A8D8G114-F1
#
_entry.id   AF-A0A8D8G114-F1
#
_cell.length_a   1.000
_cell.length_b   1.000
_cell.length_c   1.000
_cell.angle_alpha   90.00
_cell.angle_beta   90.00
_cell.angle_gamma   90.00
#
_symmetry.space_group_name_H-M   'P 1'
#
loop_
_entity.id
_entity.type
_entity.pdbx_description
1 polymer ?
#
loop_
_entity_poly.entity_id
_entity_poly.type
_entity_poly.pdbx_seq_one_letter_code
_entity_poly.pdbx_strand_id
1 'polypeptide(L)'
;FTQPPDRPVLCQPSAWDFCTGKDYRIKMCTAVTHKDLITVHHELAHVQYFLNYRNNPKVFRDGANPGFHEAIGDAVTLSVANPKHLQNLGLVQKNVDDTAHDINFL
;
A
#
# COMPACT_ATOMS: atom_id res chain seq x y z
N PHE A 1 9.73 8.94 -2.03
CA PHE A 1 8.33 9.19 -2.39
C PHE A 1 8.21 10.10 -3.59
N THR A 2 9.00 11.15 -3.76
CA THR A 2 8.99 11.95 -5.01
C THR A 2 10.09 11.51 -5.98
N GLN A 3 9.87 11.73 -7.27
CA GLN A 3 10.90 11.54 -8.28
C GLN A 3 12.02 12.59 -8.06
N PRO A 4 13.30 12.19 -7.97
CA PRO A 4 14.40 13.14 -7.90
C PRO A 4 14.53 13.92 -9.21
N PRO A 5 14.78 15.24 -9.16
CA PRO A 5 14.93 16.05 -10.38
C PRO A 5 16.28 15.85 -11.08
N ASP A 6 17.27 15.35 -10.36
CA ASP A 6 18.68 15.30 -10.74
C ASP A 6 19.13 13.98 -11.35
N ARG A 7 18.26 12.95 -11.37
CA ARG A 7 18.61 11.62 -11.89
C ARG A 7 17.41 10.79 -12.33
N PRO A 8 17.57 9.92 -13.34
CA PRO A 8 16.56 8.93 -13.68
C PRO A 8 16.45 7.88 -12.57
N VAL A 9 15.22 7.41 -12.30
CA VAL A 9 14.93 6.35 -11.34
C VAL A 9 13.81 5.45 -11.86
N LEU A 10 13.79 4.19 -11.43
CA LEU A 10 12.66 3.30 -11.68
C LEU A 10 11.50 3.68 -10.75
N CYS A 11 10.43 4.24 -11.33
CA CYS A 11 9.30 4.76 -10.57
C CYS A 11 8.26 3.72 -10.14
N GLN A 12 8.35 2.48 -10.62
CA GLN A 12 7.43 1.41 -10.24
C GLN A 12 7.40 1.25 -8.71
N PRO A 13 6.20 1.30 -8.07
CA PRO A 13 6.04 1.10 -6.63
C PRO A 13 6.70 -0.20 -6.17
N SER A 14 7.33 -0.17 -4.99
CA SER A 14 7.96 -1.33 -4.38
C SER A 14 8.34 -1.03 -2.93
N ALA A 15 8.19 -2.03 -2.07
CA ALA A 15 8.64 -2.05 -0.69
C ALA A 15 9.88 -2.96 -0.54
N TRP A 16 10.80 -2.56 0.33
CA TRP A 16 12.11 -3.18 0.47
C TRP A 16 12.45 -3.45 1.94
N ASP A 17 12.71 -4.71 2.28
CA ASP A 17 13.40 -5.12 3.51
C ASP A 17 14.91 -5.26 3.22
N PHE A 18 15.74 -4.53 3.95
CA PHE A 18 17.20 -4.57 3.78
C PHE A 18 17.86 -5.73 4.57
N CYS A 19 17.07 -6.64 5.12
CA CYS A 19 17.49 -7.80 5.93
C CYS A 19 18.27 -7.44 7.21
N THR A 20 18.29 -6.16 7.61
CA THR A 20 18.99 -5.70 8.83
C THR A 20 18.12 -5.80 10.08
N GLY A 21 16.82 -6.04 9.91
CA GLY A 21 15.81 -5.99 10.97
C GLY A 21 15.40 -4.57 11.39
N LYS A 22 16.03 -3.53 10.82
CA LYS A 22 15.84 -2.13 11.21
C LYS A 22 15.57 -1.18 10.04
N ASP A 23 15.99 -1.53 8.83
CA ASP A 23 15.90 -0.68 7.64
C ASP A 23 14.89 -1.26 6.64
N TYR A 24 13.80 -0.52 6.43
CA TYR A 24 12.72 -0.84 5.51
C TYR A 24 12.38 0.41 4.73
N ARG A 25 12.21 0.31 3.42
CA ARG A 25 12.03 1.49 2.56
C ARG A 25 10.96 1.25 1.51
N ILE A 26 10.34 2.33 1.07
CA ILE A 26 9.43 2.34 -0.09
C ILE A 26 10.06 3.18 -1.19
N LYS A 27 10.03 2.66 -2.42
CA LYS A 27 10.47 3.36 -3.63
C LYS A 27 9.31 3.48 -4.60
N MET A 28 8.74 4.68 -4.62
CA MET A 28 7.63 5.09 -5.48
C MET A 28 7.84 6.55 -5.89
N CYS A 29 7.40 6.91 -7.11
CA CYS A 29 7.28 8.29 -7.59
C CYS A 29 5.83 8.75 -7.43
N THR A 30 5.44 9.06 -6.20
CA THR A 30 4.10 9.41 -5.78
C THR A 30 3.67 10.77 -6.32
N ALA A 31 2.49 10.82 -6.92
CA ALA A 31 1.72 12.00 -7.26
C ALA A 31 0.53 12.15 -6.29
N VAL A 32 -0.01 13.37 -6.14
CA VAL A 32 -1.17 13.64 -5.28
C VAL A 32 -2.45 13.21 -6.02
N THR A 33 -2.73 11.91 -6.03
CA THR A 33 -3.89 11.32 -6.69
C THR A 33 -4.52 10.23 -5.83
N HIS A 34 -5.80 9.91 -6.08
CA HIS A 34 -6.49 8.83 -5.37
C HIS A 34 -5.83 7.45 -5.60
N LYS A 35 -5.38 7.18 -6.83
CA LYS A 35 -4.66 5.95 -7.18
C LYS A 35 -3.41 5.81 -6.32
N ASP A 36 -2.60 6.86 -6.25
CA ASP A 36 -1.34 6.80 -5.52
C ASP A 36 -1.53 6.77 -4.00
N LEU A 37 -2.62 7.35 -3.48
CA LEU A 37 -3.03 7.16 -2.08
C LEU A 37 -3.26 5.68 -1.77
N ILE A 38 -4.00 4.98 -2.64
CA ILE A 38 -4.25 3.54 -2.48
C ILE A 38 -2.95 2.75 -2.59
N THR A 39 -2.13 3.02 -3.62
CA THR A 39 -0.86 2.33 -3.83
C THR A 39 0.10 2.52 -2.65
N VAL A 40 0.18 3.72 -2.07
CA VAL A 40 1.00 3.96 -0.86
C VAL A 40 0.56 3.05 0.30
N HIS A 41 -0.74 2.81 0.48
CA HIS A 41 -1.21 1.89 1.51
C HIS A 41 -0.85 0.42 1.23
N HIS A 42 -0.90 0.01 -0.04
CA HIS A 42 -0.42 -1.31 -0.46
C HIS A 42 1.06 -1.50 -0.10
N GLU A 43 1.92 -0.56 -0.47
CA GLU A 43 3.36 -0.63 -0.17
C GLU A 43 3.66 -0.56 1.34
N LEU A 44 2.89 0.23 2.10
CA LEU A 44 2.99 0.28 3.56
C LEU A 44 2.57 -1.05 4.20
N ALA A 45 1.60 -1.77 3.63
CA ALA A 45 1.19 -3.07 4.12
C ALA A 45 2.30 -4.11 3.94
N HIS A 46 3.06 -4.08 2.84
CA HIS A 46 4.27 -4.89 2.70
C HIS A 46 5.30 -4.56 3.80
N VAL A 47 5.56 -3.27 4.06
CA VAL A 47 6.47 -2.86 5.14
C VAL A 47 5.97 -3.36 6.50
N GLN A 48 4.66 -3.27 6.76
CA GLN A 48 4.08 -3.79 7.98
C GLN A 48 4.25 -5.31 8.08
N TYR A 49 4.15 -6.04 6.96
CA TYR A 49 4.38 -7.48 6.96
C TYR A 49 5.85 -7.81 7.26
N PHE A 50 6.80 -7.08 6.66
CA PHE A 50 8.24 -7.19 6.98
C PHE A 50 8.51 -6.99 8.47
N LEU A 51 7.92 -5.96 9.06
CA LEU A 51 8.07 -5.65 10.48
C LEU A 51 7.54 -6.77 11.40
N ASN A 52 6.48 -7.48 10.99
CA ASN A 52 5.89 -8.56 11.78
C ASN A 52 6.78 -9.80 11.84
N TYR A 53 7.40 -10.21 10.73
CA TYR A 53 8.26 -11.40 10.71
C TYR A 53 9.75 -11.09 10.98
N ARG A 54 10.11 -9.83 11.25
CA ARG A 54 11.52 -9.39 11.40
C ARG A 54 12.35 -10.16 12.41
N ASN A 55 11.72 -10.80 13.40
CA ASN A 55 12.39 -11.56 14.45
C ASN A 55 12.57 -13.04 14.10
N ASN A 56 11.97 -13.52 13.01
CA ASN A 56 12.16 -14.88 12.54
C ASN A 56 13.62 -15.09 12.06
N PRO A 57 14.11 -16.35 12.03
CA PRO A 57 15.34 -16.67 11.32
C PRO A 57 15.29 -16.16 9.88
N LYS A 58 16.42 -15.67 9.34
CA LYS A 58 16.47 -15.00 8.03
C LYS A 58 15.82 -15.81 6.90
N VAL A 59 15.94 -17.13 6.93
CA VAL A 59 15.35 -18.05 5.94
C VAL A 59 13.81 -18.14 5.99
N PHE A 60 13.18 -17.62 7.04
CA PHE A 60 11.73 -17.61 7.25
C PHE A 60 11.15 -16.17 7.29
N ARG A 61 11.86 -15.20 6.71
CA ARG A 61 11.44 -13.79 6.61
C ARG A 61 10.85 -13.49 5.24
N ASP A 62 9.78 -14.21 4.92
CA ASP A 62 9.00 -14.08 3.70
C ASP A 62 7.55 -14.45 4.02
N GLY A 63 6.65 -14.19 3.08
CA GLY A 63 5.27 -14.64 3.15
C GLY A 63 5.20 -16.16 3.14
N ALA A 64 4.07 -16.71 3.61
CA ALA A 64 3.84 -18.16 3.58
C ALA A 64 3.98 -18.74 2.15
N ASN A 65 3.61 -17.94 1.16
CA ASN A 65 3.97 -18.07 -0.24
C ASN A 65 3.91 -16.65 -0.87
N PRO A 66 4.40 -16.44 -2.12
CA PRO A 66 4.41 -15.12 -2.74
C PRO A 66 3.04 -14.44 -2.80
N GLY A 67 1.95 -15.21 -2.90
CA GLY A 67 0.59 -14.67 -2.94
C GLY A 67 0.15 -14.00 -1.63
N PHE A 68 0.70 -14.39 -0.48
CA PHE A 68 0.38 -13.75 0.80
C PHE A 68 0.91 -12.31 0.88
N HIS A 69 2.05 -12.03 0.26
CA HIS A 69 2.62 -10.68 0.25
C HIS A 69 1.68 -9.69 -0.44
N GLU A 70 1.24 -10.04 -1.65
CA GLU A 70 0.35 -9.21 -2.46
C GLU A 70 -1.06 -9.15 -1.85
N ALA A 71 -1.60 -10.29 -1.39
CA ALA A 71 -2.95 -10.35 -0.85
C ALA A 71 -3.13 -9.47 0.41
N ILE A 72 -2.11 -9.36 1.26
CA ILE A 72 -2.15 -8.45 2.43
C ILE A 72 -2.16 -6.99 1.96
N GLY A 73 -1.36 -6.65 0.96
CA GLY A 73 -1.39 -5.33 0.33
C GLY A 73 -2.78 -4.98 -0.17
N ASP A 74 -3.34 -5.83 -1.01
CA ASP A 74 -4.65 -5.61 -1.63
C ASP A 74 -5.78 -5.59 -0.61
N ALA A 75 -5.77 -6.46 0.40
CA ALA A 75 -6.78 -6.46 1.45
C ALA A 75 -6.86 -5.12 2.20
N VAL A 76 -5.72 -4.47 2.46
CA VAL A 76 -5.67 -3.13 3.06
C VAL A 76 -6.27 -2.10 2.10
N THR A 77 -5.95 -2.17 0.80
CA THR A 77 -6.46 -1.22 -0.19
C THR A 77 -7.98 -1.22 -0.31
N LEU A 78 -8.63 -2.40 -0.17
CA LEU A 78 -10.10 -2.52 -0.21
C LEU A 78 -10.76 -1.69 0.91
N SER A 79 -10.14 -1.64 2.09
CA SER A 79 -10.63 -0.84 3.20
C SER A 79 -10.38 0.66 3.00
N VAL A 80 -9.22 1.00 2.44
CA VAL A 80 -8.81 2.40 2.19
C VAL A 80 -9.66 3.04 1.08
N ALA A 81 -9.99 2.29 0.03
CA ALA A 81 -10.78 2.76 -1.09
C ALA A 81 -12.27 2.96 -0.74
N ASN A 82 -12.71 2.48 0.43
CA ASN A 82 -14.10 2.57 0.86
C ASN A 82 -14.57 4.05 0.99
N PRO A 83 -15.70 4.45 0.36
CA PRO A 83 -16.20 5.83 0.45
C PRO A 83 -16.42 6.34 1.88
N LYS A 84 -16.86 5.48 2.81
CA LYS A 84 -17.02 5.82 4.23
C LYS A 84 -15.68 6.13 4.88
N HIS A 85 -14.62 5.39 4.53
CA HIS A 85 -13.27 5.67 5.03
C HIS A 85 -12.78 7.04 4.53
N LEU A 86 -12.93 7.32 3.23
CA LEU A 86 -12.55 8.61 2.64
C LEU A 86 -13.35 9.78 3.20
N GLN A 87 -14.63 9.59 3.52
CA GLN A 87 -15.46 10.59 4.19
C GLN A 87 -14.94 10.92 5.59
N ASN A 88 -14.55 9.90 6.37
CA ASN A 88 -13.97 10.09 7.70
C ASN A 88 -12.63 10.85 7.65
N LEU A 89 -11.88 10.72 6.55
CA LEU A 89 -10.66 11.50 6.30
C LEU A 89 -10.93 12.90 5.75
N GLY A 90 -12.19 13.27 5.50
CA GLY A 90 -12.58 14.56 4.91
C GLY A 90 -12.25 14.69 3.42
N LEU A 91 -11.94 13.59 2.73
CA LEU A 91 -11.59 13.58 1.30
C LEU A 91 -12.81 13.50 0.38
N VAL A 92 -13.97 13.08 0.92
CA VAL A 92 -15.26 13.03 0.23
C VAL A 92 -16.32 13.65 1.14
N GLN A 93 -17.11 14.60 0.62
CA GLN A 93 -18.07 15.34 1.44
C GLN A 93 -19.34 14.54 1.78
N LYS A 94 -19.85 13.77 0.80
CA LYS A 94 -21.06 12.98 0.97
C LYS A 94 -20.80 11.56 0.49
N ASN A 95 -20.88 10.59 1.39
CA ASN A 95 -21.04 9.21 0.99
C ASN A 95 -22.44 9.03 0.39
N VAL A 96 -22.51 8.53 -0.84
CA VAL A 96 -23.77 8.15 -1.50
C VAL A 96 -23.87 6.64 -1.40
N ASP A 97 -24.70 6.20 -0.46
CA ASP A 97 -25.01 4.79 -0.23
C ASP A 97 -26.27 4.46 -1.03
N ASP A 98 -26.10 4.20 -2.33
CA ASP A 98 -27.17 3.75 -3.21
C ASP A 98 -26.71 2.60 -4.11
N THR A 99 -27.68 1.80 -4.54
CA THR A 99 -27.43 0.59 -5.32
C THR A 99 -26.76 0.89 -6.67
N ALA A 100 -27.00 2.05 -7.28
CA ALA A 100 -26.40 2.36 -8.57
C ALA A 100 -24.89 2.64 -8.44
N HIS A 101 -24.48 3.34 -7.38
CA HIS A 101 -23.06 3.59 -7.09
C HIS A 101 -22.34 2.31 -6.67
N ASP A 102 -22.98 1.46 -5.87
CA ASP A 102 -22.41 0.16 -5.49
C ASP A 102 -22.18 -0.73 -6.71
N ILE A 103 -23.13 -0.79 -7.64
CA ILE A 103 -23.01 -1.57 -8.88
C ILE A 103 -21.92 -1.00 -9.80
N ASN A 104 -21.67 0.31 -9.80
CA ASN A 104 -20.58 0.89 -10.57
C ASN A 104 -19.19 0.57 -10.01
N PHE A 105 -19.10 0.21 -8.72
CA PHE A 105 -17.85 -0.15 -8.06
C PHE A 105 -17.49 -1.63 -8.22
N LEU A 106 -18.49 -2.52 -8.27
CA LEU A 106 -18.33 -3.98 -8.41
C LEU A 106 -17.96 -4.41 -9.84
#